data_AF-A0AAV6DM34-F1
#
_entry.id   AF-A0AAV6DM34-F1
#
_cell.length_a   1.000
_cell.length_b   1.000
_cell.length_c   1.000
_cell.angle_alpha   90.00
_cell.angle_beta   90.00
_cell.angle_gamma   90.00
#
_symmetry.space_group_name_H-M   'P 1'
#
loop_
_entity.id
_entity.type
_entity.pdbx_description
1 polymer ?
#
loop_
_entity_poly.entity_id
_entity_poly.type
_entity_poly.pdbx_seq_one_letter_code
_entity_poly.pdbx_strand_id
1 'polypeptide(L)'
;MPTLRRPCPRCRTTLIAAPAKFCPACQRARDAARGTTTERGLGWRYQRKRSAILARDGGICWLCGQPGADSVDHVIPRARGGTDDDDNLRAAHLSCNSRRR
;
A
#
# COMPACT_ATOMS: atom_id res chain seq x y z
N MET A 1 -27.55 -20.36 5.60
CA MET A 1 -26.27 -20.87 6.14
C MET A 1 -25.87 -19.99 7.32
N PRO A 2 -25.95 -20.45 8.58
CA PRO A 2 -25.54 -19.64 9.73
C PRO A 2 -24.05 -19.30 9.59
N THR A 3 -23.70 -18.03 9.74
CA THR A 3 -22.31 -17.58 9.67
C THR A 3 -21.54 -18.16 10.87
N LEU A 4 -20.53 -18.99 10.60
CA LEU A 4 -19.70 -19.57 11.64
C LEU A 4 -19.08 -18.44 12.46
N ARG A 5 -19.43 -18.38 13.75
CA ARG A 5 -18.87 -17.42 14.69
C ARG A 5 -17.57 -17.98 15.23
N ARG A 6 -16.51 -17.17 15.18
CA ARG A 6 -15.18 -17.53 15.70
C ARG A 6 -14.69 -16.45 16.66
N PRO A 7 -13.81 -16.77 17.63
CA PRO A 7 -13.19 -15.75 18.45
C PRO A 7 -12.33 -14.80 17.62
N CYS A 8 -12.32 -13.52 18.00
CA CYS A 8 -11.45 -12.51 17.42
C CYS A 8 -9.97 -12.93 17.54
N PRO A 9 -9.16 -12.92 16.47
CA PRO A 9 -7.77 -13.38 16.53
C PRO A 9 -6.87 -12.58 17.48
N ARG A 10 -7.24 -11.33 17.78
CA ARG A 10 -6.42 -10.40 18.55
C ARG A 10 -6.70 -10.48 20.05
N CYS A 11 -7.96 -10.32 20.47
CA CYS A 11 -8.32 -10.36 21.89
C CYS A 11 -8.85 -11.72 22.36
N ARG A 12 -9.32 -12.58 21.46
CA ARG A 12 -9.98 -13.87 21.75
C ARG A 12 -11.26 -13.81 22.61
N THR A 13 -11.63 -12.66 23.14
CA THR A 13 -12.79 -12.47 24.03
C THR A 13 -14.12 -12.34 23.27
N THR A 14 -14.11 -11.70 22.10
CA THR A 14 -15.34 -11.41 21.34
C THR A 14 -15.50 -12.37 20.18
N LEU A 15 -16.68 -12.95 20.02
CA LEU A 15 -17.04 -13.73 18.82
C LEU A 15 -17.38 -12.81 17.66
N ILE A 16 -16.84 -13.11 16.48
CA ILE A 16 -17.05 -12.39 15.23
C ILE A 16 -17.57 -13.34 14.15
N ALA A 17 -18.41 -12.83 13.27
CA ALA A 17 -18.89 -13.54 12.09
C ALA A 17 -18.20 -13.02 10.83
N ALA A 18 -18.10 -13.86 9.79
CA ALA A 18 -17.65 -13.41 8.48
C ALA A 18 -18.55 -12.27 7.96
N PRO A 19 -18.00 -11.25 7.27
CA PRO A 19 -16.61 -11.11 6.81
C PRO A 19 -15.67 -10.39 7.79
N ALA A 20 -16.09 -10.15 9.04
CA ALA A 20 -15.29 -9.39 9.99
C ALA A 20 -13.96 -10.09 10.29
N LYS A 21 -12.86 -9.33 10.17
CA LYS A 21 -11.50 -9.82 10.49
C LYS A 21 -11.20 -9.75 11.98
N PHE A 22 -11.66 -8.69 12.65
CA PHE A 22 -11.47 -8.38 14.07
C PHE A 22 -12.77 -7.88 14.70
N CYS A 23 -12.85 -7.92 16.04
CA CYS A 23 -13.93 -7.24 16.75
C CYS A 23 -13.77 -5.71 16.65
N PRO A 24 -14.86 -4.92 16.82
CA PRO A 24 -14.82 -3.46 16.65
C PRO A 24 -13.75 -2.75 17.48
N ALA A 25 -13.54 -3.17 18.73
CA ALA A 25 -12.51 -2.61 19.61
C ALA A 25 -11.09 -2.88 19.07
N CYS A 26 -10.79 -4.12 18.68
CA CYS A 26 -9.50 -4.48 18.09
C CYS A 26 -9.26 -3.83 16.73
N GLN A 27 -10.33 -3.63 15.94
CA GLN A 27 -10.26 -2.92 14.67
C GLN A 27 -9.90 -1.45 14.89
N ARG A 28 -10.61 -0.74 15.78
CA ARG A 28 -10.32 0.66 16.14
C ARG A 28 -8.90 0.83 16.68
N ALA A 29 -8.45 -0.04 17.58
CA ALA A 29 -7.09 -0.01 18.11
C ALA A 29 -6.04 -0.20 16.99
N ARG A 30 -6.31 -1.09 16.03
CA ARG A 30 -5.44 -1.27 14.86
C ARG A 30 -5.42 -0.05 13.95
N ASP A 31 -6.58 0.54 13.68
CA ASP A 31 -6.69 1.71 12.81
C ASP A 31 -6.04 2.94 13.45
N ALA A 32 -6.20 3.13 14.77
CA ALA A 32 -5.49 4.15 15.53
C ALA A 32 -3.96 3.97 15.49
N ALA A 33 -3.46 2.75 15.65
CA ALA A 33 -2.03 2.46 15.60
C ALA A 33 -1.40 2.57 14.20
N ARG A 34 -2.21 2.56 13.14
CA ARG A 34 -1.72 2.67 11.76
C ARG A 34 -1.23 4.08 11.42
N GLY A 35 -1.72 5.10 12.11
CA GLY A 35 -1.48 6.51 11.77
C GLY A 35 -2.29 6.96 10.55
N THR A 36 -2.37 8.28 10.37
CA THR A 36 -3.05 8.94 9.26
C THR A 36 -2.30 8.76 7.95
N THR A 37 -2.98 8.98 6.83
CA THR A 37 -2.39 8.93 5.48
C THR A 37 -1.17 9.86 5.35
N THR A 38 -1.22 11.03 5.98
CA THR A 38 -0.13 12.01 5.95
C THR A 38 1.07 11.55 6.77
N GLU A 39 0.86 11.05 7.99
CA GLU A 39 1.94 10.52 8.84
C GLU A 39 2.65 9.34 8.20
N ARG A 40 1.94 8.57 7.38
CA ARG A 40 2.51 7.43 6.63
C ARG A 40 3.23 7.84 5.34
N GLY A 41 3.34 9.13 5.04
CA GLY A 41 3.95 9.63 3.80
C GLY A 41 3.12 9.37 2.54
N LEU A 42 1.83 9.02 2.68
CA LEU A 42 0.90 8.73 1.58
C LEU A 42 -0.06 9.89 1.30
N GLY A 43 0.17 11.05 1.93
CA GLY A 43 -0.68 12.24 1.83
C GLY A 43 -0.70 12.89 0.45
N TRP A 44 -1.36 14.04 0.35
CA TRP A 44 -1.57 14.74 -0.94
C TRP A 44 -0.28 15.00 -1.73
N ARG A 45 0.83 15.34 -1.05
CA ARG A 45 2.14 15.55 -1.72
C ARG A 45 2.61 14.30 -2.45
N TYR A 46 2.51 13.13 -1.80
CA TYR A 46 2.85 11.84 -2.40
C TYR A 46 1.90 11.49 -3.55
N GLN A 47 0.59 11.68 -3.36
CA GLN A 47 -0.40 11.42 -4.41
C GLN A 47 -0.14 12.27 -5.65
N ARG A 48 0.17 13.56 -5.47
CA ARG A 48 0.51 14.48 -6.57
C ARG A 48 1.77 14.03 -7.30
N LYS A 49 2.84 13.69 -6.55
CA LYS A 49 4.09 13.17 -7.12
C LYS A 49 3.86 11.86 -7.89
N ARG A 50 3.12 10.92 -7.30
CA ARG A 50 2.75 9.65 -7.95
C ARG A 50 2.05 9.89 -9.29
N SER A 51 1.04 10.75 -9.31
CA SER A 51 0.32 11.06 -10.55
C SER A 51 1.23 11.74 -11.60
N ALA A 52 2.15 12.60 -11.18
CA ALA A 52 3.11 13.24 -12.09
C ALA A 52 4.07 12.23 -12.73
N ILE A 53 4.64 11.31 -11.95
CA ILE A 53 5.53 10.23 -12.46
C ILE A 53 4.76 9.32 -13.43
N LEU A 54 3.55 8.89 -13.06
CA LEU A 54 2.72 8.04 -13.92
C LEU A 54 2.39 8.72 -15.25
N ALA A 55 2.06 10.03 -15.22
CA ALA A 55 1.79 10.79 -16.43
C ALA A 55 3.07 10.97 -17.29
N ARG A 56 4.21 11.28 -16.67
CA ARG A 56 5.50 11.44 -17.34
C ARG A 56 5.91 10.17 -18.09
N ASP A 57 5.73 9.01 -17.45
CA ASP A 57 6.15 7.71 -17.98
C ASP A 57 5.04 7.07 -18.85
N GLY A 58 3.97 7.80 -19.16
CA GLY A 58 2.86 7.32 -20.00
C GLY A 58 2.08 6.14 -19.40
N GLY A 59 2.19 5.93 -18.09
CA GLY A 59 1.64 4.76 -17.41
C GLY A 59 2.28 3.44 -17.86
N ILE A 60 3.47 3.48 -18.46
CA ILE A 60 4.22 2.29 -18.89
C ILE A 60 5.11 1.83 -17.74
N CYS A 61 5.01 0.55 -17.38
CA CYS A 61 5.84 -0.04 -16.35
C CYS A 61 7.28 -0.17 -16.83
N TRP A 62 8.23 0.48 -16.15
CA TRP A 62 9.64 0.45 -16.54
C TRP A 62 10.30 -0.94 -16.38
N LEU A 63 9.67 -1.83 -15.60
CA LEU A 63 10.20 -3.17 -15.32
C LEU A 63 9.82 -4.19 -16.39
N CYS A 64 8.59 -4.15 -16.90
CA CYS A 64 8.09 -5.12 -17.88
C CYS A 64 7.74 -4.50 -19.24
N GLY A 65 7.77 -3.17 -19.36
CA GLY A 65 7.45 -2.42 -20.57
C GLY A 65 5.96 -2.38 -20.94
N GLN A 66 5.07 -2.92 -20.10
CA GLN A 66 3.64 -2.99 -20.39
C GLN A 66 2.87 -1.78 -19.80
N PRO A 67 1.76 -1.35 -20.44
CA PRO A 67 0.93 -0.26 -19.94
C PRO A 67 0.18 -0.65 -18.64
N GLY A 68 -0.42 0.35 -18.00
CA GLY A 68 -1.27 0.15 -16.82
C GLY A 68 -0.52 0.22 -15.49
N ALA A 69 0.61 0.92 -15.42
CA ALA A 69 1.32 1.16 -14.17
C ALA A 69 0.42 1.89 -13.16
N ASP A 70 0.30 1.33 -11.96
CA ASP A 70 -0.54 1.80 -10.86
C ASP A 70 0.27 2.15 -9.61
N SER A 71 1.59 2.09 -9.69
CA SER A 71 2.49 2.43 -8.60
C SER A 71 3.73 3.15 -9.12
N VAL A 72 4.50 3.68 -8.18
CA VAL A 72 5.80 4.28 -8.46
C VAL A 72 6.84 3.49 -7.69
N ASP A 73 7.96 3.24 -8.34
CA ASP A 73 9.03 2.38 -7.89
C ASP A 73 10.35 3.13 -7.89
N HIS A 74 11.17 2.86 -6.88
CA HIS A 74 12.50 3.45 -6.75
C HIS A 74 13.48 2.65 -7.62
N VAL A 75 14.09 3.31 -8.61
CA VAL A 75 15.09 2.68 -9.49
C VAL A 75 16.22 2.10 -8.65
N ILE A 76 16.80 2.94 -7.79
CA ILE A 76 17.67 2.53 -6.67
C ILE A 76 16.78 2.35 -5.43
N PRO A 77 16.69 1.14 -4.85
CA PRO A 77 15.87 0.91 -3.66
C PRO A 77 16.27 1.80 -2.48
N ARG A 78 15.30 2.24 -1.68
CA ARG A 78 15.57 3.03 -0.45
C ARG A 78 16.53 2.32 0.50
N ALA A 79 16.45 1.00 0.60
CA ALA A 79 17.37 0.19 1.41
C ALA A 79 18.83 0.25 0.95
N ARG A 80 19.08 0.62 -0.31
CA ARG A 80 20.42 0.82 -0.90
C ARG A 80 20.79 2.30 -1.01
N GLY A 81 20.09 3.19 -0.29
CA GLY A 81 20.35 4.63 -0.29
C GLY A 81 19.67 5.42 -1.40
N GLY A 82 18.71 4.84 -2.12
CA GLY A 82 17.94 5.58 -3.12
C GLY A 82 17.05 6.66 -2.53
N THR A 83 16.97 7.81 -3.20
CA THR A 83 16.19 8.98 -2.78
C THR A 83 14.75 8.93 -3.31
N ASP A 84 13.89 9.77 -2.75
CA ASP A 84 12.51 9.98 -3.22
C ASP A 84 12.43 11.07 -4.32
N ASP A 85 13.55 11.35 -4.99
CA ASP A 85 13.64 12.35 -6.05
C ASP A 85 13.01 11.83 -7.34
N ASP A 86 12.44 12.74 -8.15
CA ASP A 86 11.66 12.36 -9.33
C ASP A 86 12.52 11.58 -10.37
N ASP A 87 13.83 11.78 -10.38
CA ASP A 87 14.78 11.06 -11.25
C ASP A 87 14.98 9.60 -10.84
N ASN A 88 14.91 9.31 -9.53
CA ASN A 88 15.01 7.95 -8.99
C ASN A 88 13.66 7.23 -8.94
N LEU A 89 12.58 7.89 -9.34
CA LEU A 89 11.23 7.32 -9.36
C LEU A 89 10.80 7.01 -10.79
N ARG A 90 10.18 5.84 -10.97
CA ARG A 90 9.62 5.40 -12.26
C ARG A 90 8.27 4.71 -12.08
N ALA A 91 7.42 4.79 -13.09
CA ALA A 91 6.12 4.13 -13.12
C ALA A 91 6.29 2.60 -13.18
N ALA A 92 5.62 1.86 -12.28
CA ALA A 92 5.63 0.41 -12.26
C ALA A 92 4.28 -0.16 -11.83
N HIS A 93 3.97 -1.40 -12.24
CA HIS A 93 2.86 -2.14 -11.63
C HIS A 93 3.19 -2.48 -10.17
N LEU A 94 2.18 -2.47 -9.30
CA LEU A 94 2.30 -2.90 -7.91
C LEU A 94 2.80 -4.35 -7.82
N SER A 95 2.36 -5.19 -8.76
CA SER A 95 2.80 -6.59 -8.90
C SER A 95 4.26 -6.71 -9.32
N CYS A 96 4.71 -5.91 -10.28
CA CYS A 96 6.11 -5.90 -10.73
C CYS A 96 7.03 -5.34 -9.65
N ASN A 97 6.65 -4.23 -9.01
CA ASN A 97 7.39 -3.61 -7.92
C ASN A 97 7.54 -4.57 -6.73
N SER A 98 6.44 -5.20 -6.28
CA SER A 98 6.48 -6.14 -5.14
C SER A 98 7.36 -7.38 -5.35
N ARG A 99 7.71 -7.72 -6.60
CA ARG A 99 8.64 -8.79 -6.95
C ARG A 99 10.13 -8.40 -6.80
N ARG A 100 10.47 -7.11 -6.73
CA ARG A 100 11.86 -6.61 -6.64
C ARG A 100 12.47 -6.62 -5.22
N ARG A 101 12.03 -7.53 -4.34
CA ARG A 101 12.44 -7.56 -2.93
C ARG A 101 13.95 -7.43 -2.72
#